data_AF-A0AAN1BCI0-F1
#
_entry.id   AF-A0AAN1BCI0-F1
#
_cell.length_a   1.000
_cell.length_b   1.000
_cell.length_c   1.000
_cell.angle_alpha   90.00
_cell.angle_beta   90.00
_cell.angle_gamma   90.00
#
_symmetry.space_group_name_H-M   'P 1'
#
loop_
_entity.id
_entity.type
_entity.pdbx_description
1 polymer ?
#
loop_
_entity_poly.entity_id
_entity_poly.type
_entity_poly.pdbx_seq_one_letter_code
_entity_poly.pdbx_strand_id
1 'polypeptide(L)' 'MANGSAVAGEHSGDASPGAKALVRVANIRFYHAELSGKDYRYMKPGVEEAPWGLEMTVTDPFSNRIAFCQQA' A
#
# COMPACT_ATOMS: atom_id res chain seq x y z
N MET A 1 42.91 13.77 22.88
CA MET A 1 42.54 13.28 21.54
C MET A 1 41.02 13.20 21.50
N ALA A 2 40.39 14.02 20.67
CA ALA A 2 38.94 14.04 20.49
C ALA A 2 38.58 13.10 19.34
N ASN A 3 37.78 12.08 19.61
CA ASN A 3 37.11 11.29 18.58
C ASN A 3 35.61 11.46 18.74
N GLY A 4 35.06 12.43 18.02
CA GLY A 4 33.64 12.44 17.73
C GLY A 4 33.26 11.20 16.93
N SER A 5 32.08 10.66 17.21
CA SER A 5 31.08 10.49 16.16
C SER A 5 29.74 10.26 16.85
N ALA A 6 28.90 11.29 16.79
CA ALA A 6 27.48 11.13 17.02
C ALA A 6 26.94 10.20 15.93
N VAL A 7 26.69 8.94 16.27
CA VAL A 7 25.83 8.10 15.44
C VAL A 7 24.40 8.46 15.83
N ALA A 8 23.81 9.31 15.01
CA ALA A 8 22.39 9.62 15.05
C ALA A 8 21.59 8.32 14.94
N GLY A 9 20.47 8.29 15.67
CA GLY A 9 19.62 7.11 15.81
C GLY A 9 19.37 6.39 14.49
N GLU A 10 20.02 5.25 14.33
CA GLU A 10 19.53 4.18 13.49
C GLU A 10 18.35 3.57 14.24
N HIS A 11 17.20 4.23 14.08
CA HIS A 11 15.89 3.65 14.34
C HIS A 11 15.63 2.55 13.28
N SER A 12 16.51 1.54 13.24
CA SER A 12 16.26 0.27 12.57
C SER A 12 15.29 -0.49 13.45
N GLY A 13 13.99 -0.16 13.40
CA GLY A 13 13.06 -0.83 14.29
C GLY A 13 11.57 -0.64 14.14
N ASP A 14 11.05 0.35 13.42
CA ASP A 14 9.58 0.59 13.44
C ASP A 14 8.92 0.86 12.07
N ALA A 15 9.49 0.30 11.00
CA ALA A 15 8.75 0.12 9.76
C ALA A 15 8.97 -1.31 9.28
N SER A 16 8.11 -2.22 9.75
CA SER A 16 8.06 -3.60 9.25
C SER A 16 8.12 -3.61 7.72
N PRO A 17 9.13 -4.24 7.10
CA PRO A 17 9.16 -4.42 5.65
C PRO A 17 7.91 -5.21 5.25
N GLY A 18 7.03 -4.62 4.44
CA GLY A 18 5.74 -5.21 4.08
C GLY A 18 4.53 -4.58 4.80
N ALA A 19 4.56 -3.28 5.06
CA ALA A 19 3.39 -2.56 5.58
C ALA A 19 2.15 -2.83 4.70
N LYS A 20 1.07 -3.27 5.35
CA LYS A 20 -0.25 -3.39 4.73
C LYS A 20 -1.06 -2.14 5.05
N ALA A 21 -1.21 -1.24 4.08
CA ALA A 21 -2.12 -0.11 4.22
C ALA A 21 -3.54 -0.56 3.88
N LEU A 22 -4.53 -0.14 4.68
CA LEU A 22 -5.95 -0.36 4.41
C LEU A 22 -6.63 0.98 4.16
N VAL A 23 -7.24 1.13 2.99
CA VAL A 23 -7.81 2.39 2.53
C VAL A 23 -9.29 2.18 2.23
N ARG A 24 -10.16 2.85 2.97
CA ARG A 24 -11.60 2.82 2.67
C ARG A 24 -11.90 3.76 1.52
N VAL A 25 -12.56 3.26 0.48
CA VAL A 25 -12.95 4.01 -0.70
C VAL A 25 -14.44 3.90 -0.95
N ALA A 26 -15.05 5.00 -1.38
CA ALA A 26 -16.48 5.04 -1.67
C ALA A 26 -16.83 4.41 -3.03
N ASN A 27 -15.86 4.24 -3.95
CA ASN A 27 -16.09 3.62 -5.26
C ASN A 27 -14.82 2.93 -5.77
N ILE A 28 -14.68 1.65 -5.46
CA ILE A 28 -13.48 0.89 -5.82
C ILE A 28 -13.36 0.67 -7.33
N ARG A 29 -14.48 0.58 -8.06
CA ARG A 29 -14.52 0.35 -9.51
C ARG A 29 -14.02 1.58 -10.27
N PHE A 30 -14.39 2.77 -9.82
CA PHE A 30 -13.84 4.01 -10.36
C PHE A 30 -12.33 4.08 -10.12
N TYR A 31 -11.88 3.77 -8.91
CA TYR A 31 -10.46 3.76 -8.56
C TYR A 31 -9.66 2.73 -9.38
N HIS A 32 -10.22 1.54 -9.60
CA HIS A 32 -9.66 0.52 -10.47
C HIS A 32 -9.50 1.03 -11.91
N ALA A 33 -10.52 1.71 -12.46
CA ALA A 33 -10.46 2.27 -13.82
C ALA A 33 -9.38 3.37 -13.94
N GLU A 34 -9.27 4.26 -12.95
CA GLU A 34 -8.23 5.28 -12.92
C GLU A 34 -6.82 4.67 -12.81
N LEU A 35 -6.64 3.66 -11.96
CA LEU A 35 -5.36 2.95 -11.82
C LEU A 35 -4.98 2.18 -13.09
N SER A 36 -5.94 1.51 -13.72
CA SER A 36 -5.73 0.79 -14.98
C SER A 36 -5.34 1.72 -16.12
N GLY A 37 -5.82 2.97 -16.10
CA GLY A 37 -5.45 3.98 -17.12
C GLY A 37 -4.04 4.53 -16.97
N LYS A 38 -3.39 4.32 -15.82
CA LYS A 38 -2.01 4.79 -15.56
C LYS A 38 -0.93 3.77 -15.94
N ASP A 39 -1.30 2.61 -16.49
CA ASP A 39 -0.40 1.55 -16.98
C ASP A 39 0.72 1.18 -15.98
N TYR A 40 0.36 1.08 -14.69
CA TYR A 40 1.29 0.58 -13.68
C TYR A 40 1.56 -0.91 -13.92
N ARG A 41 2.59 -1.21 -14.72
CA ARG A 41 3.01 -2.56 -15.16
C ARG A 41 3.05 -3.64 -14.07
N TYR A 42 3.23 -3.25 -12.81
CA TYR A 42 3.32 -4.14 -11.65
C TYR A 42 2.09 -4.10 -10.74
N MET A 43 1.20 -3.12 -10.92
CA MET A 43 -0.10 -3.08 -10.26
C MET A 43 -1.10 -3.72 -11.21
N LYS A 44 -1.41 -4.99 -10.98
CA LYS A 44 -2.60 -5.64 -11.56
C LYS A 44 -3.70 -5.60 -10.49
N PRO A 45 -4.42 -4.48 -10.33
CA PRO A 45 -5.48 -4.38 -9.34
C PRO A 45 -6.58 -5.39 -9.68
N GLY A 46 -6.77 -6.38 -8.81
CA GLY A 46 -7.94 -7.26 -8.87
C GLY A 46 -8.98 -6.74 -7.87
N VAL A 47 -10.22 -6.53 -8.32
CA VAL A 47 -11.35 -6.27 -7.43
C VAL A 47 -12.00 -7.61 -7.11
N GLU A 48 -12.09 -7.94 -5.83
CA GLU A 48 -12.72 -9.15 -5.31
C GLU A 48 -13.93 -8.79 -4.43
N GLU A 49 -14.93 -9.66 -4.41
CA GLU A 49 -16.08 -9.55 -3.53
C GLU A 49 -15.74 -10.19 -2.18
N ALA A 50 -15.81 -9.39 -1.11
CA ALA A 50 -15.52 -9.80 0.25
C ALA A 50 -16.79 -9.75 1.12
N PRO A 51 -16.82 -10.38 2.30
CA PRO A 51 -18.00 -10.41 3.17
C PRO A 51 -18.49 -9.02 3.62
N TRP A 52 -17.64 -8.00 3.54
CA TRP A 52 -17.92 -6.61 3.92
C TRP A 52 -18.20 -5.67 2.74
N GLY A 53 -18.16 -6.17 1.49
CA GLY A 53 -18.34 -5.38 0.28
C GLY A 53 -17.24 -5.68 -0.76
N LEU A 54 -16.76 -4.66 -1.47
CA LEU A 54 -15.70 -4.87 -2.47
C LEU A 54 -14.32 -4.61 -1.87
N GLU A 55 -13.34 -5.44 -2.21
CA GLU A 55 -11.93 -5.27 -1.85
C GLU A 55 -11.05 -5.26 -3.09
N MET A 56 -9.98 -4.47 -3.09
CA MET A 56 -8.99 -4.43 -4.16
C MET A 56 -7.61 -4.30 -3.55
N THR A 57 -6.72 -5.25 -3.81
CA THR A 57 -5.34 -5.18 -3.31
C THR A 57 -4.39 -4.81 -4.44
N VAL A 58 -3.48 -3.88 -4.17
CA VAL A 58 -2.37 -3.53 -5.05
C VAL A 58 -1.04 -3.66 -4.33
N THR A 59 0.00 -3.98 -5.09
CA THR A 59 1.37 -4.02 -4.61
C THR A 59 2.16 -2.92 -5.31
N ASP A 60 2.83 -2.06 -4.54
CA ASP A 60 3.68 -1.02 -5.10
C ASP A 60 5.13 -1.54 -5.33
N PRO A 61 5.97 -0.82 -6.10
CA PRO A 61 7.34 -1.24 -6.40
C PRO A 61 8.26 -1.46 -5.19
N PHE A 62 7.94 -0.86 -4.04
CA PHE A 62 8.65 -1.06 -2.77
C PHE A 62 8.10 -2.25 -1.97
N SER A 63 7.25 -3.08 -2.60
CA SER A 63 6.65 -4.27 -2.02
C SER A 63 5.73 -4.00 -0.81
N ASN A 64 5.18 -2.79 -0.67
CA ASN A 64 4.08 -2.58 0.25
C ASN A 64 2.77 -3.05 -0.39
N ARG A 65 1.83 -3.44 0.46
CA ARG A 65 0.51 -3.91 0.04
C ARG A 65 -0.52 -2.88 0.45
N ILE A 66 -1.33 -2.43 -0.49
CA ILE A 66 -2.40 -1.47 -0.24
C ILE A 66 -3.71 -2.17 -0.56
N ALA A 67 -4.52 -2.40 0.47
CA ALA A 67 -5.85 -2.98 0.35
C ALA A 67 -6.89 -1.86 0.39
N PHE A 68 -7.55 -1.62 -0.73
CA PHE A 68 -8.71 -0.76 -0.82
C PHE A 68 -9.95 -1.56 -0.45
N CYS A 69 -10.84 -1.01 0.37
CA CYS A 69 -12.12 -1.65 0.66
C CYS A 69 -13.26 -0.65 0.54
N GLN A 70 -14.38 -1.13 0.00
CA GLN A 70 -15.63 -0.41 -0.10
C GLN A 70 -16.66 -1.16 0.74
N GLN A 71 -17.15 -0.50 1.78
CA GLN A 71 -18.28 -1.00 2.54
C GLN A 71 -19.56 -0.71 1.74
N ALA A 72 -20.42 -1.71 1.60
CA ALA A 72 -21.73 -1.59 0.95
C ALA A 72 -22.72 -0.80 1.81
#